data_AF-A0A523UIF1-F1
#
_entry.id   AF-A0A523UIF1-F1
#
_cell.length_a   1.000
_cell.length_b   1.000
_cell.length_c   1.000
_cell.angle_alpha   90.00
_cell.angle_beta   90.00
_cell.angle_gamma   90.00
#
_symmetry.space_group_name_H-M   'P 1'
#
loop_
_entity.id
_entity.type
_entity.pdbx_description
1 polymer ?
#
loop_
_entity_poly.entity_id
_entity_poly.type
_entity_poly.pdbx_seq_one_letter_code
_entity_poly.pdbx_strand_id
1 'polypeptide(L)'
;MCKSFKALLEVKREAKRLEEQLRECQTRNAELKAELHPEIPSFQKWRVQRSYFVRKLQDSGIEPIELDDNLVLNGWYSYTTLESWGEILEDLVFSSNLAKLDEFDCDAYAFKAQTECAERYRVNGLRMCVGKFTRDGSVTAHSFNLFPYGNEAGIEGITLFEPNAGYDWSGILELGDFDYQPSLVLV
;
A
#
# COMPACT_ATOMS: atom_id res chain seq x y z
N MET A 1 28.48 -57.61 -19.67
CA MET A 1 27.50 -56.49 -19.61
C MET A 1 28.16 -55.28 -20.29
N CYS A 2 27.54 -54.70 -21.33
CA CYS A 2 28.18 -53.70 -22.19
C CYS A 2 28.31 -52.35 -21.47
N LYS A 3 29.47 -51.67 -21.59
CA LYS A 3 29.73 -50.35 -20.96
C LYS A 3 28.66 -49.30 -21.31
N SER A 4 28.04 -49.42 -22.49
CA SER A 4 26.95 -48.53 -22.94
C SER A 4 25.66 -48.66 -22.14
N PHE A 5 25.34 -49.87 -21.64
CA PHE A 5 24.12 -50.10 -20.86
C PHE A 5 24.20 -49.46 -19.46
N LYS A 6 25.40 -49.52 -18.85
CA LYS A 6 25.65 -48.88 -17.55
C LYS A 6 25.55 -47.35 -17.66
N ALA A 7 26.13 -46.75 -18.70
CA ALA A 7 26.03 -45.32 -18.96
C ALA A 7 24.56 -44.87 -19.18
N LEU A 8 23.78 -45.64 -19.93
CA LEU A 8 22.35 -45.35 -20.12
C LEU A 8 21.56 -45.38 -18.79
N LEU A 9 21.86 -46.34 -17.92
CA LEU A 9 21.26 -46.44 -16.58
C LEU A 9 21.62 -45.24 -15.69
N GLU A 10 22.87 -44.78 -15.73
CA GLU A 10 23.33 -43.61 -14.99
C GLU A 10 22.64 -42.34 -15.48
N VAL A 11 22.55 -42.12 -16.80
CA VAL A 11 21.82 -40.99 -17.39
C VAL A 11 20.33 -41.01 -16.99
N LYS A 12 19.68 -42.18 -17.01
CA LYS A 12 18.27 -42.29 -16.58
C LYS A 12 18.07 -41.97 -15.09
N ARG A 13 19.01 -42.38 -14.24
CA ARG A 13 18.96 -42.07 -12.79
C ARG A 13 19.15 -40.57 -12.55
N GLU A 14 20.10 -39.97 -13.25
CA GLU A 14 20.38 -38.54 -13.15
C GLU A 14 19.21 -37.70 -13.66
N ALA A 15 18.61 -38.07 -14.81
CA ALA A 15 17.41 -37.41 -15.33
C ALA A 15 16.26 -37.43 -14.32
N LYS A 16 15.99 -38.61 -13.72
CA LYS A 16 14.97 -38.75 -12.68
C LYS A 16 15.25 -37.88 -11.45
N ARG A 17 16.52 -37.79 -11.01
CA ARG A 17 16.93 -36.94 -9.90
C ARG A 17 16.68 -35.46 -10.20
N LEU A 18 17.02 -35.01 -11.40
CA LEU A 18 16.80 -33.63 -11.84
C LEU A 18 15.31 -33.28 -11.95
N GLU A 19 14.47 -34.21 -12.42
CA GLU A 19 13.01 -34.04 -12.44
C GLU A 19 12.44 -33.86 -11.03
N GLU A 20 12.93 -34.63 -10.06
CA GLU A 20 12.52 -34.53 -8.66
C GLU A 20 12.95 -33.20 -8.03
N GLN A 21 14.20 -32.78 -8.26
CA GLN A 21 14.71 -31.47 -7.82
C GLN A 21 13.94 -30.29 -8.44
N LEU A 22 13.58 -30.40 -9.72
CA LEU A 22 12.77 -29.38 -10.40
C LEU A 22 11.38 -29.27 -9.75
N ARG A 23 10.75 -30.41 -9.44
CA ARG A 23 9.45 -30.44 -8.77
C ARG A 23 9.53 -29.81 -7.37
N GLU A 24 10.54 -30.15 -6.58
CA GLU A 24 10.77 -29.54 -5.26
C GLU A 24 10.95 -28.02 -5.36
N CYS A 25 11.76 -27.55 -6.31
CA CYS A 25 11.97 -26.12 -6.57
C CYS A 25 10.68 -25.42 -6.98
N GLN A 26 9.86 -26.04 -7.83
CA GLN A 26 8.55 -25.50 -8.23
C GLN A 26 7.58 -25.41 -7.05
N THR A 27 7.50 -26.44 -6.21
CA THR A 27 6.67 -26.42 -5.00
C THR A 27 7.13 -25.32 -4.05
N ARG A 28 8.44 -25.22 -3.78
CA ARG A 28 8.98 -24.18 -2.90
C ARG A 28 8.72 -22.78 -3.43
N ASN A 29 8.82 -22.58 -4.75
CA ASN A 29 8.47 -21.30 -5.37
C ASN A 29 6.98 -20.98 -5.26
N ALA A 30 6.10 -21.98 -5.33
CA ALA A 30 4.66 -21.78 -5.13
C ALA A 30 4.35 -21.41 -3.67
N GLU A 31 4.97 -22.09 -2.71
CA GLU A 31 4.87 -21.76 -1.28
C GLU A 31 5.38 -20.34 -1.01
N LEU A 32 6.58 -19.99 -1.50
CA LEU A 32 7.13 -18.64 -1.34
C LEU A 32 6.23 -17.58 -1.99
N LYS A 33 5.62 -17.87 -3.15
CA LYS A 33 4.65 -16.95 -3.76
C LYS A 33 3.39 -16.78 -2.92
N ALA A 34 2.91 -17.84 -2.27
CA ALA A 34 1.76 -17.78 -1.36
C ALA A 34 2.11 -17.04 -0.07
N GLU A 35 3.33 -17.23 0.46
CA GLU A 35 3.87 -16.46 1.60
C GLU A 35 4.08 -14.99 1.25
N LEU A 36 4.52 -14.67 0.03
CA LEU A 36 4.74 -13.30 -0.47
C LEU A 36 3.43 -12.57 -0.83
N HIS A 37 2.38 -13.31 -1.14
CA HIS A 37 1.07 -12.76 -1.50
C HIS A 37 -0.01 -13.42 -0.62
N PRO A 38 -0.11 -13.03 0.67
CA PRO A 38 -1.23 -13.45 1.51
C PRO A 38 -2.55 -13.21 0.77
N GLU A 39 -3.54 -14.09 1.00
CA GLU A 39 -4.86 -13.94 0.40
C GLU A 39 -5.35 -12.51 0.60
N ILE A 40 -5.61 -11.80 -0.49
CA ILE A 40 -6.10 -10.42 -0.44
C ILE A 40 -7.44 -10.47 0.30
N PRO A 41 -7.59 -9.74 1.43
CA PRO A 41 -8.84 -9.72 2.17
C PRO A 41 -10.00 -9.42 1.23
N SER A 42 -11.07 -10.19 1.33
CA SER A 42 -12.28 -9.95 0.55
C SER A 42 -13.16 -8.96 1.30
N PHE A 43 -13.18 -7.70 0.86
CA PHE A 43 -14.01 -6.66 1.44
C PHE A 43 -14.89 -5.97 0.39
N GLN A 44 -15.98 -5.37 0.86
CA GLN A 44 -16.84 -4.54 0.02
C GLN A 44 -16.14 -3.21 -0.28
N LYS A 45 -16.19 -2.77 -1.53
CA LYS A 45 -15.71 -1.45 -1.93
C LYS A 45 -16.74 -0.70 -2.74
N TRP A 46 -16.72 0.61 -2.60
CA TRP A 46 -17.56 1.54 -3.33
C TRP A 46 -16.68 2.55 -4.08
N ARG A 47 -17.29 3.35 -4.95
CA ARG A 47 -16.57 4.37 -5.71
C ARG A 47 -17.32 5.68 -5.70
N VAL A 48 -16.59 6.79 -5.55
CA VAL A 48 -17.13 8.14 -5.72
C VAL A 48 -16.44 8.86 -6.87
N GLN A 49 -17.17 9.80 -7.46
CA GLN A 49 -16.61 10.76 -8.41
C GLN A 49 -15.54 11.62 -7.74
N ARG A 50 -14.50 11.99 -8.49
CA ARG A 50 -13.43 12.89 -8.04
C ARG A 50 -13.96 14.15 -7.36
N SER A 51 -14.95 14.81 -7.99
CA SER A 51 -15.54 16.05 -7.48
C SER A 51 -16.14 15.89 -6.08
N TYR A 52 -16.75 14.73 -5.79
CA TYR A 52 -17.30 14.43 -4.47
C TYR A 52 -16.18 14.23 -3.44
N PHE A 53 -15.11 13.51 -3.81
CA PHE A 53 -13.96 13.30 -2.94
C PHE A 53 -13.23 14.61 -2.63
N VAL A 54 -13.00 15.44 -3.64
CA VAL A 54 -12.43 16.79 -3.49
C VAL A 54 -13.26 17.63 -2.52
N ARG A 55 -14.59 17.65 -2.69
CA ARG A 55 -15.46 18.38 -1.78
C ARG A 55 -15.34 17.89 -0.34
N LYS A 56 -15.23 16.57 -0.13
CA LYS A 56 -15.01 16.00 1.20
C LYS A 56 -13.68 16.43 1.82
N LEU A 57 -12.61 16.51 1.03
CA LEU A 57 -11.32 17.05 1.50
C LEU A 57 -11.45 18.51 1.93
N GLN A 58 -12.09 19.34 1.11
CA GLN A 58 -12.32 20.76 1.40
C GLN A 58 -13.20 20.98 2.63
N ASP A 59 -14.27 20.18 2.79
CA ASP A 59 -15.14 20.18 3.98
C ASP A 59 -14.34 19.81 5.26
N SER A 60 -13.24 19.05 5.13
CA SER A 60 -12.29 18.73 6.20
C SER A 60 -11.14 19.74 6.35
N GLY A 61 -11.16 20.85 5.61
CA GLY A 61 -10.11 21.88 5.65
C GLY A 61 -8.82 21.49 4.92
N ILE A 62 -8.89 20.51 4.02
CA ILE A 62 -7.74 19.97 3.28
C ILE A 62 -7.81 20.45 1.84
N GLU A 63 -6.75 21.11 1.37
CA GLU A 63 -6.69 21.63 0.00
C GLU A 63 -6.17 20.56 -0.98
N PRO A 64 -6.95 20.21 -2.03
CA PRO A 64 -6.46 19.37 -3.10
C PRO A 64 -5.45 20.14 -3.97
N ILE A 65 -4.48 19.43 -4.54
CA ILE A 65 -3.67 19.99 -5.62
C ILE A 65 -4.56 20.06 -6.86
N GLU A 66 -4.95 21.27 -7.23
CA GLU A 66 -5.64 21.55 -8.49
C GLU A 66 -4.64 21.38 -9.64
N LEU A 67 -4.82 20.30 -10.40
CA LEU A 67 -4.27 20.20 -11.74
C LEU A 67 -5.19 20.99 -12.69
N ASP A 68 -4.64 21.52 -13.78
CA ASP A 68 -5.40 22.15 -14.87
C ASP A 68 -6.68 21.34 -15.16
N ASP A 69 -7.79 22.02 -15.47
CA ASP A 69 -9.08 21.38 -15.77
C ASP A 69 -8.98 20.27 -16.83
N ASN A 70 -7.93 20.30 -17.66
CA ASN A 70 -7.63 19.30 -18.69
C ASN A 70 -6.78 18.10 -18.20
N LEU A 71 -6.32 18.09 -16.95
CA LEU A 71 -5.40 17.12 -16.37
C LEU A 71 -6.02 16.40 -15.17
N VAL A 72 -7.01 15.55 -15.44
CA VAL A 72 -7.61 14.66 -14.43
C VAL A 72 -6.81 13.36 -14.35
N LEU A 73 -6.15 13.10 -13.22
CA LEU A 73 -5.43 11.84 -13.00
C LEU A 73 -6.38 10.65 -12.83
N ASN A 74 -7.45 10.82 -12.04
CA ASN A 74 -8.46 9.80 -11.80
C ASN A 74 -9.87 10.40 -11.77
N GLY A 75 -10.81 9.84 -12.54
CA GLY A 75 -12.21 10.25 -12.47
C GLY A 75 -12.95 9.72 -11.25
N TRP A 76 -12.47 8.61 -10.65
CA TRP A 76 -13.18 7.88 -9.60
C TRP A 76 -12.21 7.34 -8.55
N TYR A 77 -12.58 7.45 -7.27
CA TYR A 77 -11.83 6.93 -6.14
C TYR A 77 -12.62 5.87 -5.42
N SER A 78 -11.93 4.80 -5.05
CA SER A 78 -12.52 3.66 -4.35
C SER A 78 -12.34 3.83 -2.85
N TYR A 79 -13.34 3.44 -2.08
CA TYR A 79 -13.31 3.52 -0.61
C TYR A 79 -14.02 2.30 -0.02
N THR A 80 -13.80 2.06 1.27
CA THR A 80 -14.41 0.97 2.03
C THR A 80 -14.71 1.43 3.46
N THR A 81 -15.18 0.52 4.31
CA THR A 81 -15.43 0.80 5.73
C THR A 81 -14.12 1.03 6.46
N LEU A 82 -14.18 1.68 7.62
CA LEU A 82 -12.99 1.88 8.45
C LEU A 82 -12.38 0.55 8.91
N GLU A 83 -13.22 -0.45 9.19
CA GLU A 83 -12.80 -1.81 9.55
C GLU A 83 -11.99 -2.48 8.43
N SER A 84 -12.51 -2.48 7.20
CA SER A 84 -11.78 -3.06 6.06
C SER A 84 -10.52 -2.26 5.71
N TRP A 85 -10.50 -0.95 5.97
CA TRP A 85 -9.26 -0.18 5.91
C TRP A 85 -8.24 -0.65 6.96
N GLY A 86 -8.67 -1.01 8.17
CA GLY A 86 -7.80 -1.61 9.18
C GLY A 86 -7.06 -2.84 8.66
N GLU A 87 -7.78 -3.76 8.01
CA GLU A 87 -7.20 -4.97 7.41
C GLU A 87 -6.21 -4.64 6.27
N ILE A 88 -6.53 -3.64 5.43
CA ILE A 88 -5.66 -3.23 4.32
C ILE A 88 -4.39 -2.55 4.83
N LEU A 89 -4.53 -1.66 5.82
CA LEU A 89 -3.47 -0.74 6.21
C LEU A 89 -2.45 -1.37 7.17
N GLU A 90 -2.85 -2.38 7.94
CA GLU A 90 -1.91 -3.16 8.76
C GLU A 90 -0.78 -3.76 7.90
N ASP A 91 -1.13 -4.28 6.71
CA ASP A 91 -0.20 -4.82 5.72
C ASP A 91 0.65 -3.76 4.98
N LEU A 92 0.32 -2.48 5.14
CA LEU A 92 0.97 -1.35 4.50
C LEU A 92 1.81 -0.51 5.46
N VAL A 93 1.96 -0.96 6.71
CA VAL A 93 2.95 -0.43 7.65
C VAL A 93 4.30 -1.09 7.36
N PHE A 94 5.24 -0.32 6.83
CA PHE A 94 6.51 -0.82 6.33
C PHE A 94 7.62 -0.70 7.38
N SER A 95 8.07 -1.85 7.88
CA SER A 95 9.32 -1.97 8.63
C SER A 95 10.50 -2.00 7.65
N SER A 96 11.25 -0.91 7.56
CA SER A 96 12.38 -0.84 6.63
C SER A 96 13.58 -0.11 7.23
N ASN A 97 14.74 -0.78 7.19
CA ASN A 97 16.04 -0.19 7.52
C ASN A 97 16.53 0.78 6.43
N LEU A 98 15.76 0.96 5.34
CA LEU A 98 16.08 1.89 4.27
C LEU A 98 15.78 3.32 4.64
N ALA A 99 15.09 3.58 5.77
CA ALA A 99 14.84 4.91 6.27
C ALA A 99 16.15 5.68 6.39
N LYS A 100 16.34 6.59 5.44
CA LYS A 100 17.53 7.42 5.32
C LYS A 100 17.05 8.77 4.89
N LEU A 101 17.38 9.77 5.70
CA LEU A 101 17.09 11.16 5.41
C LEU A 101 17.51 11.48 3.97
N ASP A 102 16.62 12.11 3.21
CA ASP A 102 16.78 12.53 1.82
C ASP A 102 16.97 11.41 0.75
N GLU A 103 17.05 10.12 1.13
CA GLU A 103 17.13 8.99 0.18
C GLU A 103 15.82 8.19 0.10
N PHE A 104 15.28 7.81 1.26
CA PHE A 104 14.02 7.09 1.39
C PHE A 104 13.40 7.49 2.72
N ASP A 105 12.62 8.57 2.68
CA ASP A 105 12.01 9.19 3.85
C ASP A 105 10.47 9.11 3.76
N CYS A 106 9.77 9.91 4.57
CA CYS A 106 8.31 9.92 4.70
C CYS A 106 7.55 9.96 3.37
N ASP A 107 8.03 10.70 2.38
CA ASP A 107 7.43 10.79 1.04
C ASP A 107 7.52 9.48 0.26
N ALA A 108 8.67 8.80 0.34
CA ALA A 108 8.87 7.50 -0.28
C ALA A 108 7.97 6.42 0.36
N TYR A 109 7.81 6.43 1.69
CA TYR A 109 6.86 5.55 2.37
C TYR A 109 5.42 5.83 1.95
N ALA A 110 4.99 7.10 1.93
CA ALA A 110 3.64 7.49 1.53
C ALA A 110 3.33 7.12 0.07
N PHE A 111 4.29 7.30 -0.83
CA PHE A 111 4.15 6.93 -2.23
C PHE A 111 4.09 5.40 -2.42
N LYS A 112 4.94 4.66 -1.68
CA LYS A 112 4.92 3.20 -1.68
C LYS A 112 3.59 2.65 -1.18
N ALA A 113 3.07 3.15 -0.06
CA ALA A 113 1.80 2.71 0.50
C ALA A 113 0.64 2.93 -0.47
N GLN A 114 0.55 4.12 -1.09
CA GLN A 114 -0.43 4.41 -2.13
C GLN A 114 -0.35 3.41 -3.31
N THR A 115 0.86 3.12 -3.79
CA THR A 115 1.07 2.25 -4.94
C THR A 115 0.69 0.79 -4.62
N GLU A 116 1.18 0.28 -3.49
CA GLU A 116 0.88 -1.07 -2.99
C GLU A 116 -0.61 -1.25 -2.70
N CYS A 117 -1.28 -0.22 -2.15
CA CYS A 117 -2.73 -0.23 -1.92
C CYS A 117 -3.51 -0.42 -3.24
N ALA A 118 -3.15 0.37 -4.25
CA ALA A 118 -3.78 0.29 -5.56
C ALA A 118 -3.51 -1.04 -6.27
N GLU A 119 -2.29 -1.56 -6.19
CA GLU A 119 -1.88 -2.79 -6.87
C GLU A 119 -2.46 -4.04 -6.20
N ARG A 120 -2.23 -4.19 -4.89
CA ARG A 120 -2.58 -5.40 -4.14
C ARG A 120 -4.08 -5.47 -3.84
N TYR A 121 -4.66 -4.36 -3.41
CA TYR A 121 -6.05 -4.34 -2.92
C TYR A 121 -7.05 -3.77 -3.94
N ARG A 122 -6.54 -3.21 -5.06
CA ARG A 122 -7.36 -2.57 -6.09
C ARG A 122 -8.26 -1.47 -5.50
N VAL A 123 -7.70 -0.70 -4.56
CA VAL A 123 -8.31 0.46 -3.91
C VAL A 123 -7.40 1.67 -4.14
N ASN A 124 -7.88 2.66 -4.88
CA ASN A 124 -7.11 3.87 -5.22
C ASN A 124 -7.47 5.09 -4.36
N GLY A 125 -8.22 4.90 -3.27
CA GLY A 125 -8.63 5.97 -2.35
C GLY A 125 -7.56 6.36 -1.33
N LEU A 126 -6.54 5.53 -1.11
CA LEU A 126 -5.38 5.92 -0.30
C LEU A 126 -4.55 6.91 -1.12
N ARG A 127 -4.44 8.15 -0.64
CA ARG A 127 -3.74 9.23 -1.35
C ARG A 127 -2.59 9.75 -0.51
N MET A 128 -1.44 9.92 -1.14
CA MET A 128 -0.34 10.67 -0.58
C MET A 128 -0.76 12.12 -0.36
N CYS A 129 -0.41 12.63 0.81
CA CYS A 129 -0.60 14.01 1.19
C CYS A 129 0.67 14.55 1.85
N VAL A 130 0.85 15.86 1.71
CA VAL A 130 1.93 16.61 2.35
C VAL A 130 1.28 17.54 3.37
N GLY A 131 1.81 17.54 4.57
CA GLY A 131 1.33 18.35 5.66
C GLY A 131 2.44 18.83 6.56
N LYS A 132 2.05 19.18 7.78
CA LYS A 132 2.96 19.54 8.86
C LYS A 132 2.61 18.74 10.09
N PHE A 133 3.58 18.49 10.95
CA PHE A 133 3.35 18.02 12.31
C PHE A 133 4.36 18.68 13.26
N THR A 134 4.04 18.70 14.56
CA THR A 134 4.93 19.25 15.58
C THR A 134 5.71 18.13 16.24
N ARG A 135 7.04 18.21 16.21
CA ARG A 135 7.94 17.32 16.96
C ARG A 135 8.90 18.16 17.78
N ASP A 136 8.97 17.89 19.08
CA ASP A 136 9.87 18.59 20.02
C ASP A 136 9.72 20.12 19.98
N GLY A 137 8.48 20.60 19.76
CA GLY A 137 8.16 22.03 19.66
C GLY A 137 8.52 22.69 18.32
N SER A 138 9.01 21.92 17.34
CA SER A 138 9.32 22.40 15.99
C SER A 138 8.32 21.85 14.96
N VAL A 139 7.83 22.74 14.10
CA VAL A 139 6.94 22.37 12.99
C VAL A 139 7.78 21.83 11.84
N THR A 140 7.54 20.58 11.45
CA THR A 140 8.27 19.88 10.39
C THR A 140 7.31 19.52 9.26
N ALA A 141 7.73 19.71 8.02
CA ALA A 141 6.98 19.22 6.86
C ALA A 141 7.07 17.69 6.82
N HIS A 142 5.95 17.03 6.53
CA HIS A 142 5.90 15.57 6.56
C HIS A 142 4.92 15.05 5.52
N SER A 143 5.28 13.93 4.90
CA SER A 143 4.43 13.24 3.93
C SER A 143 3.87 11.97 4.53
N PHE A 144 2.58 11.76 4.35
CA PHE A 144 1.83 10.63 4.88
C PHE A 144 0.66 10.34 3.92
N ASN A 145 -0.22 9.41 4.28
CA ASN A 145 -1.40 9.14 3.48
C ASN A 145 -2.68 9.60 4.18
N LEU A 146 -3.70 9.83 3.37
CA LEU A 146 -5.08 9.93 3.82
C LEU A 146 -5.96 8.99 3.02
N PHE A 147 -7.11 8.66 3.58
CA PHE A 147 -8.10 7.84 2.89
C PHE A 147 -9.52 8.18 3.33
N PRO A 148 -10.50 8.08 2.40
CA PRO A 148 -11.91 8.15 2.75
C PRO A 148 -12.42 6.82 3.30
N TYR A 149 -13.28 6.87 4.31
CA TYR A 149 -14.05 5.72 4.79
C TYR A 149 -15.56 6.01 4.75
N GLY A 150 -16.34 4.94 4.64
CA GLY A 150 -17.80 5.03 4.66
C GLY A 150 -18.45 3.74 4.18
N ASN A 151 -19.67 3.87 3.67
CA ASN A 151 -20.47 2.74 3.22
C ASN A 151 -21.20 3.05 1.90
N GLU A 152 -22.23 2.26 1.55
CA GLU A 152 -23.02 2.45 0.33
C GLU A 152 -23.72 3.82 0.23
N ALA A 153 -23.97 4.49 1.35
CA ALA A 153 -24.55 5.83 1.40
C ALA A 153 -23.56 6.95 1.03
N GLY A 154 -22.26 6.66 1.02
CA GLY A 154 -21.21 7.63 0.68
C GLY A 154 -20.03 7.64 1.65
N ILE A 155 -19.18 8.67 1.52
CA ILE A 155 -18.05 8.91 2.42
C ILE A 155 -18.58 9.54 3.71
N GLU A 156 -18.31 8.86 4.83
CA GLU A 156 -18.62 9.31 6.18
C GLU A 156 -17.54 10.27 6.70
N GLY A 157 -16.26 9.93 6.45
CA GLY A 157 -15.14 10.75 6.91
C GLY A 157 -13.86 10.52 6.11
N ILE A 158 -12.87 11.35 6.42
CA ILE A 158 -11.48 11.26 5.95
C ILE A 158 -10.62 11.03 7.18
N THR A 159 -9.64 10.14 7.08
CA THR A 159 -8.69 9.86 8.15
C THR A 159 -7.28 9.73 7.58
N LEU A 160 -6.28 9.67 8.45
CA LEU A 160 -4.87 9.67 8.10
C LEU A 160 -4.25 8.29 8.29
N PHE A 161 -3.12 8.06 7.64
CA PHE A 161 -2.32 6.86 7.74
C PHE A 161 -0.82 7.19 7.73
N GLU A 162 -0.11 6.73 8.74
CA GLU A 162 1.36 6.76 8.82
C GLU A 162 1.94 5.40 8.44
N PRO A 163 2.47 5.23 7.20
CA PRO A 163 2.99 3.97 6.70
C PRO A 163 4.37 3.58 7.25
N ASN A 164 5.11 4.48 7.90
CA ASN A 164 6.45 4.19 8.38
C ASN A 164 6.43 3.63 9.80
N ALA A 165 6.76 2.34 9.94
CA ALA A 165 6.84 1.63 11.23
C ALA A 165 7.92 2.19 12.18
N GLY A 166 8.77 3.10 11.71
CA GLY A 166 9.76 3.80 12.53
C GLY A 166 9.17 4.86 13.46
N TYR A 167 7.88 5.21 13.31
CA TYR A 167 7.15 6.07 14.24
C TYR A 167 6.36 5.24 15.26
N ASP A 168 6.39 5.65 16.54
CA ASP A 168 5.63 4.99 17.61
C ASP A 168 4.10 5.03 17.38
N TRP A 169 3.66 5.91 16.47
CA TRP A 169 2.27 6.11 16.07
C TRP A 169 2.00 5.68 14.62
N SER A 170 2.81 4.79 14.05
CA SER A 170 2.51 4.22 12.74
C SER A 170 1.13 3.56 12.71
N GLY A 171 0.42 3.65 11.59
CA GLY A 171 -0.94 3.11 11.45
C GLY A 171 -1.99 4.18 11.17
N ILE A 172 -3.26 3.86 11.48
CA ILE A 172 -4.40 4.77 11.28
C ILE A 172 -4.36 5.86 12.34
N LEU A 173 -4.55 7.11 11.91
CA LEU A 173 -4.57 8.29 12.76
C LEU A 173 -5.83 9.11 12.47
N GLU A 174 -6.37 9.78 13.49
CA GLU A 174 -7.43 10.78 13.33
C GLU A 174 -6.86 12.10 12.83
N LEU A 175 -7.71 12.95 12.23
CA LEU A 175 -7.30 14.29 11.82
C LEU A 175 -6.93 15.12 13.06
N GLY A 176 -5.69 15.63 13.08
CA GLY A 176 -5.14 16.41 14.20
C GLY A 176 -4.33 15.58 15.21
N ASP A 177 -4.33 14.25 15.11
CA ASP A 177 -3.44 13.41 15.93
C ASP A 177 -1.98 13.79 15.69
N PHE A 178 -1.20 13.87 16.77
CA PHE A 178 0.22 14.26 16.75
C PHE A 178 0.49 15.59 16.03
N ASP A 179 -0.48 16.50 16.05
CA ASP A 179 -0.50 17.78 15.32
C ASP A 179 -0.39 17.63 13.80
N TYR A 180 -0.79 16.48 13.23
CA TYR A 180 -0.80 16.29 11.77
C TYR A 180 -1.84 17.21 11.13
N GLN A 181 -1.36 18.10 10.27
CA GLN A 181 -2.15 19.06 9.52
C GLN A 181 -1.92 18.84 8.01
N PRO A 182 -2.74 17.99 7.35
CA PRO A 182 -2.66 17.79 5.91
C PRO A 182 -2.90 19.12 5.19
N SER A 183 -1.98 19.49 4.29
CA SER A 183 -2.00 20.77 3.59
C SER A 183 -2.29 20.61 2.10
N LEU A 184 -1.76 19.54 1.49
CA LEU A 184 -1.79 19.31 0.05
C LEU A 184 -2.02 17.83 -0.23
N VAL A 185 -2.93 17.52 -1.16
CA VAL A 185 -3.25 16.14 -1.53
C VAL A 185 -3.27 16.02 -3.04
N LEU A 186 -2.53 15.07 -3.59
CA LEU A 186 -2.60 14.79 -5.02
C LEU A 186 -3.84 13.95 -5.31
N VAL A 187 -4.87 14.56 -5.92
CA VAL A 187 -6.11 13.89 -6.33
C VAL A 187 -6.27 13.84 -7.83
#